data_AF-A0A973BB06-F1
#
_entry.id   AF-A0A973BB06-F1
#
_cell.length_a   1.000
_cell.length_b   1.000
_cell.length_c   1.000
_cell.angle_alpha   90.00
_cell.angle_beta   90.00
_cell.angle_gamma   90.00
#
_symmetry.space_group_name_H-M   'P 1'
#
loop_
_entity.id
_entity.type
_entity.pdbx_description
1 polymer ?
#
loop_
_entity_poly.entity_id
_entity_poly.type
_entity_poly.pdbx_seq_one_letter_code
_entity_poly.pdbx_strand_id
1 'polypeptide(L)'
;MKTQMKLIIVLILSFTFLTGYSQDDASSFKPIPGETYIISGWVSENHTEPQMNFSSYIEVTFKDAAGVDIPLQGNFNFSPSGDIIDNWQLIKGEFTIPENAGSISIGLVNASTFDSGGQGGLDNGPVAFFDDIRLYPFNGNLKSFVYDPINQRLIAELDENNYATFYDYDDEGGLVRVKKETEDGVYTIQETRSGNSKLNADNND
;
A
#
# COMPACT_ATOMS: atom_id res chain seq x y z
N MET A 1 10.08 -2.55 -8.40
CA MET A 1 10.37 -3.87 -7.79
C MET A 1 10.03 -3.83 -6.30
N LYS A 2 8.73 -3.92 -5.99
CA LYS A 2 8.21 -3.97 -4.61
C LYS A 2 8.55 -5.35 -4.04
N THR A 3 9.54 -5.41 -3.15
CA THR A 3 10.07 -6.67 -2.66
C THR A 3 9.07 -7.28 -1.68
N GLN A 4 8.59 -8.49 -1.98
CA GLN A 4 7.84 -9.35 -1.06
C GLN A 4 8.72 -9.68 0.14
N MET A 5 8.74 -8.80 1.14
CA MET A 5 9.44 -9.04 2.40
C MET A 5 8.59 -10.00 3.23
N LYS A 6 8.91 -11.30 3.17
CA LYS A 6 8.33 -12.32 4.05
C LYS A 6 8.75 -12.05 5.50
N LEU A 7 8.00 -11.20 6.20
CA LEU A 7 8.06 -11.09 7.64
C LEU A 7 6.92 -11.92 8.24
N ILE A 8 7.23 -13.13 8.70
CA ILE A 8 6.29 -13.96 9.46
C ILE A 8 6.25 -13.40 10.88
N ILE A 9 5.19 -12.67 11.22
CA ILE A 9 4.82 -12.36 12.61
C ILE A 9 3.70 -13.33 12.99
N VAL A 10 4.02 -14.33 13.80
CA VAL A 10 3.03 -15.17 14.48
C VAL A 10 2.60 -14.42 15.75
N LEU A 11 1.42 -13.81 15.72
CA LEU A 11 0.80 -13.23 16.91
C LEU A 11 -0.20 -14.27 17.48
N ILE A 12 0.23 -15.04 18.48
CA ILE A 12 -0.70 -15.83 19.30
C ILE A 12 -1.09 -14.95 20.49
N LEU A 13 -2.33 -14.47 20.51
CA LEU A 13 -2.91 -13.86 21.69
C LEU A 13 -4.07 -14.74 22.17
N SER A 14 -3.81 -15.57 23.17
CA SER A 14 -4.84 -16.20 23.99
C SER A 14 -4.97 -15.39 25.28
N PHE A 15 -6.13 -14.80 25.54
CA PHE A 15 -6.47 -14.33 26.89
C PHE A 15 -7.96 -14.57 27.18
N THR A 16 -8.20 -15.39 28.20
CA THR A 16 -9.50 -15.63 28.80
C THR A 16 -9.82 -14.49 29.78
N PHE A 17 -11.06 -14.01 29.73
CA PHE A 17 -11.61 -12.85 30.42
C PHE A 17 -11.37 -12.77 31.94
N LEU A 18 -11.13 -11.55 32.45
CA LEU A 18 -11.85 -11.04 33.62
C LEU A 18 -12.00 -9.50 33.57
N THR A 19 -13.23 -9.10 33.84
CA THR A 19 -13.87 -7.76 33.96
C THR A 19 -13.00 -6.51 34.14
N GLY A 20 -13.34 -5.50 33.32
CA GLY A 20 -13.31 -4.08 33.69
C GLY A 20 -12.00 -3.34 33.47
N TYR A 21 -11.76 -2.87 32.24
CA TYR A 21 -10.93 -1.69 31.98
C TYR A 21 -11.56 -0.88 30.85
N SER A 22 -11.64 0.43 31.06
CA SER A 22 -11.87 1.44 30.02
C SER A 22 -11.00 1.09 28.82
N GLN A 23 -11.63 0.69 27.73
CA GLN A 23 -10.98 0.54 26.44
C GLN A 23 -10.62 1.96 25.99
N ASP A 24 -9.42 2.40 26.36
CA ASP A 24 -8.78 3.55 25.75
C ASP A 24 -8.43 3.11 24.33
N ASP A 25 -9.41 3.23 23.42
CA ASP A 25 -9.23 3.11 21.97
C ASP A 25 -8.41 4.31 21.49
N ALA A 26 -7.16 4.40 21.96
CA ALA A 26 -6.21 5.43 21.60
C ALA A 26 -5.57 5.07 20.24
N SER A 27 -6.37 4.82 19.21
CA SER A 27 -5.88 5.10 17.88
C SER A 27 -5.84 6.63 17.76
N SER A 28 -4.67 7.20 17.48
CA SER A 28 -4.54 8.65 17.21
C SER A 28 -5.28 9.06 15.93
N PHE A 29 -5.71 8.08 15.14
CA PHE A 29 -6.47 8.26 13.93
C PHE A 29 -7.97 8.32 14.23
N LYS A 30 -8.50 9.53 14.32
CA LYS A 30 -9.92 9.80 14.57
C LYS A 30 -10.53 10.64 13.45
N PRO A 31 -11.03 10.01 12.38
CA PRO A 31 -11.75 10.70 11.31
C PRO A 31 -12.98 11.45 11.83
N ILE A 32 -13.35 12.53 11.15
CA ILE A 32 -14.43 13.42 11.56
C ILE A 32 -15.71 13.03 10.80
N PRO A 33 -16.81 12.68 11.50
CA PRO A 33 -18.12 12.50 10.88
C PRO A 33 -18.56 13.71 10.06
N GLY A 34 -19.15 13.49 8.89
CA GLY A 34 -19.57 14.52 7.93
C GLY A 34 -18.46 14.97 6.97
N GLU A 35 -17.19 14.67 7.25
CA GLU A 35 -16.08 15.02 6.36
C GLU A 35 -15.83 13.93 5.30
N THR A 36 -15.30 14.38 4.16
CA THR A 36 -14.94 13.52 3.03
C THR A 36 -13.48 13.12 3.10
N TYR A 37 -13.21 11.84 2.82
CA TYR A 37 -11.88 11.24 2.83
C TYR A 37 -11.61 10.51 1.52
N ILE A 38 -10.32 10.41 1.20
CA ILE A 38 -9.81 9.58 0.11
C ILE A 38 -9.11 8.37 0.71
N ILE A 39 -9.45 7.19 0.19
CA ILE A 39 -8.75 5.93 0.46
C ILE A 39 -8.07 5.45 -0.81
N SER A 40 -6.85 4.94 -0.68
CA SER A 40 -6.15 4.32 -1.79
C SER A 40 -5.23 3.21 -1.32
N GLY A 41 -4.85 2.33 -2.23
CA GLY A 41 -3.90 1.25 -1.95
C GLY A 41 -3.57 0.49 -3.22
N TRP A 42 -2.49 -0.28 -3.20
CA TRP A 42 -2.17 -1.19 -4.29
C TRP A 42 -2.65 -2.60 -3.94
N VAL A 43 -3.16 -3.31 -4.93
CA VAL A 43 -3.51 -4.73 -4.82
C VAL A 43 -2.77 -5.56 -5.87
N SER A 44 -2.40 -6.77 -5.51
CA SER A 44 -1.80 -7.76 -6.40
C SER A 44 -2.46 -9.11 -6.17
N GLU A 45 -2.95 -9.75 -7.22
CA GLU A 45 -3.54 -11.10 -7.15
C GLU A 45 -2.66 -12.10 -7.91
N ASN A 46 -2.41 -13.26 -7.30
CA ASN A 46 -1.48 -14.24 -7.86
C ASN A 46 -2.16 -15.19 -8.85
N HIS A 47 -2.57 -14.66 -10.00
CA HIS A 47 -3.18 -15.44 -11.09
C HIS A 47 -2.15 -16.21 -11.92
N THR A 48 -2.59 -17.30 -12.54
CA THR A 48 -1.81 -18.07 -13.50
C THR A 48 -1.92 -17.50 -14.91
N GLU A 49 -3.04 -16.86 -15.22
CA GLU A 49 -3.30 -16.19 -16.50
C GLU A 49 -3.26 -14.66 -16.34
N PRO A 50 -2.83 -13.91 -17.37
CA PRO A 50 -2.84 -12.45 -17.34
C PRO A 50 -4.26 -11.90 -17.12
N GLN A 51 -4.41 -11.00 -16.14
CA GLN A 51 -5.67 -10.32 -15.86
C GLN A 51 -5.66 -8.91 -16.45
N MET A 52 -6.83 -8.43 -16.87
CA MET A 52 -7.02 -7.02 -17.22
C MET A 52 -7.36 -6.17 -16.01
N ASN A 53 -8.02 -6.75 -15.01
CA ASN A 53 -8.36 -6.12 -13.74
C ASN A 53 -8.36 -7.19 -12.65
N PHE A 54 -7.89 -6.80 -11.47
CA PHE A 54 -8.06 -7.55 -10.24
C PHE A 54 -9.45 -7.31 -9.64
N SER A 55 -9.90 -8.25 -8.82
CA SER A 55 -11.28 -8.27 -8.31
C SER A 55 -11.40 -7.97 -6.82
N SER A 56 -10.32 -8.17 -6.07
CA SER A 56 -10.16 -7.82 -4.66
C SER A 56 -10.24 -6.32 -4.46
N TYR A 57 -10.85 -5.91 -3.36
CA TYR A 57 -11.25 -4.52 -3.14
C TYR A 57 -11.03 -4.09 -1.70
N ILE A 58 -11.07 -2.78 -1.49
CA ILE A 58 -11.09 -2.18 -0.15
C ILE A 58 -12.54 -1.90 0.22
N GLU A 59 -12.98 -2.40 1.37
CA GLU A 59 -14.30 -2.17 1.93
C GLU A 59 -14.22 -1.16 3.08
N VAL A 60 -15.15 -0.20 3.09
CA VAL A 60 -15.32 0.74 4.22
C VAL A 60 -16.70 0.57 4.81
N THR A 61 -16.75 0.28 6.12
CA THR A 61 -18.00 0.15 6.88
C THR A 61 -18.00 1.06 8.09
N PHE A 62 -19.19 1.42 8.57
CA PHE A 62 -19.36 2.29 9.72
C PHE A 62 -20.30 1.66 10.73
N LYS A 63 -19.99 1.88 12.01
CA LYS A 63 -20.89 1.58 13.11
C LYS A 63 -21.22 2.86 13.85
N ASP A 64 -22.41 2.92 14.41
CA ASP A 64 -22.81 4.03 15.29
C ASP A 64 -22.12 3.93 16.66
N ALA A 65 -22.40 4.90 17.54
CA ALA A 65 -21.84 4.92 18.89
C ALA A 65 -22.30 3.73 19.77
N ALA A 66 -23.35 3.01 19.39
CA ALA A 66 -23.83 1.80 20.05
C ALA A 66 -23.22 0.52 19.45
N GLY A 67 -22.37 0.63 18.42
CA GLY A 67 -21.73 -0.49 17.75
C GLY A 67 -22.62 -1.19 16.71
N VAL A 68 -23.74 -0.57 16.31
CA VAL A 68 -24.65 -1.09 15.29
C VAL A 68 -24.20 -0.64 13.91
N ASP A 69 -24.19 -1.54 12.93
CA ASP A 69 -23.85 -1.20 11.54
C ASP A 69 -24.79 -0.13 11.02
N ILE A 70 -24.22 0.93 10.44
CA ILE A 70 -24.98 1.99 9.80
C ILE A 70 -25.33 1.52 8.39
N PRO A 71 -26.61 1.27 8.06
CA PRO A 71 -27.00 0.90 6.71
C PRO A 71 -26.79 2.11 5.79
N LEU A 72 -25.87 1.97 4.84
CA LEU A 72 -25.54 3.02 3.88
C LEU A 72 -26.42 2.88 2.63
N GLN A 73 -26.70 4.00 1.95
CA GLN A 73 -27.40 3.98 0.66
C GLN A 73 -26.53 3.46 -0.51
N GLY A 74 -25.30 3.03 -0.23
CA GLY A 74 -24.40 2.39 -1.19
C GLY A 74 -23.29 1.62 -0.45
N ASN A 75 -22.70 0.64 -1.12
CA ASN A 75 -21.56 -0.09 -0.59
C ASN A 75 -20.29 0.73 -0.86
N PHE A 76 -19.47 1.00 0.16
CA PHE A 76 -18.14 1.61 -0.04
C PHE A 76 -17.11 0.53 -0.34
N ASN A 77 -17.32 -0.16 -1.46
CA ASN A 77 -16.43 -1.20 -1.96
C ASN A 77 -15.67 -0.60 -3.14
N PHE A 78 -14.39 -0.33 -2.91
CA PHE A 78 -13.52 0.30 -3.90
C PHE A 78 -12.71 -0.76 -4.63
N SER A 79 -13.11 -1.02 -5.87
CA SER A 79 -12.41 -1.96 -6.75
C SER A 79 -11.19 -1.32 -7.41
N PRO A 80 -10.23 -2.14 -7.87
CA PRO A 80 -9.06 -1.67 -8.59
C PRO A 80 -9.44 -1.04 -9.92
N SER A 81 -8.65 -0.08 -10.38
CA SER A 81 -8.85 0.60 -11.67
C SER A 81 -7.53 1.07 -12.27
N GLY A 82 -7.52 1.32 -13.58
CA GLY A 82 -6.31 1.68 -14.32
C GLY A 82 -5.49 0.46 -14.72
N ASP A 83 -4.28 0.70 -15.22
CA ASP A 83 -3.43 -0.37 -15.74
C ASP A 83 -2.76 -1.17 -14.61
N ILE A 84 -2.45 -2.44 -14.92
CA ILE A 84 -1.64 -3.29 -14.04
C ILE A 84 -0.17 -3.04 -14.35
N ILE A 85 0.57 -2.56 -13.35
CA ILE A 85 1.99 -2.18 -13.46
C ILE A 85 2.79 -3.09 -12.55
N ASP A 86 3.75 -3.84 -13.10
CA ASP A 86 4.57 -4.80 -12.33
C ASP A 86 3.72 -5.77 -11.46
N ASN A 87 2.57 -6.22 -11.97
CA ASN A 87 1.59 -7.07 -11.26
C ASN A 87 0.86 -6.41 -10.07
N TRP A 88 0.81 -5.08 -10.03
CA TRP A 88 0.05 -4.30 -9.05
C TRP A 88 -0.97 -3.41 -9.74
N GLN A 89 -2.14 -3.25 -9.14
CA GLN A 89 -3.19 -2.37 -9.63
C GLN A 89 -3.65 -1.42 -8.52
N LEU A 90 -3.92 -0.16 -8.86
CA LEU A 90 -4.29 0.87 -7.90
C LEU A 90 -5.79 0.77 -7.58
N ILE A 91 -6.11 0.80 -6.28
CA ILE A 91 -7.44 1.06 -5.75
C ILE A 91 -7.46 2.50 -5.27
N LYS A 92 -8.48 3.27 -5.67
CA LYS A 92 -8.71 4.63 -5.18
C LYS A 92 -10.20 4.88 -5.03
N GLY A 93 -10.57 5.48 -3.92
CA GLY A 93 -11.95 5.74 -3.54
C GLY A 93 -12.10 7.03 -2.76
N GLU A 94 -13.29 7.61 -2.85
CA GLU A 94 -13.72 8.74 -2.04
C GLU A 94 -14.98 8.34 -1.29
N PHE A 95 -15.08 8.72 -0.01
CA PHE A 95 -16.29 8.53 0.78
C PHE A 95 -16.45 9.64 1.81
N THR A 96 -17.71 9.90 2.17
CA THR A 96 -18.06 10.78 3.28
C THR A 96 -18.46 9.95 4.48
N ILE A 97 -17.90 10.27 5.63
CA ILE A 97 -18.22 9.58 6.87
C ILE A 97 -19.63 10.00 7.32
N PRO A 98 -20.56 9.07 7.62
CA PRO A 98 -21.88 9.42 8.12
C PRO A 98 -21.82 10.24 9.40
N GLU A 99 -22.69 11.25 9.56
CA GLU A 99 -22.70 12.13 10.75
C GLU A 99 -22.88 11.37 12.08
N ASN A 100 -23.58 10.24 12.06
CA ASN A 100 -23.84 9.39 13.21
C ASN A 100 -22.81 8.26 13.40
N ALA A 101 -21.71 8.25 12.64
CA ALA A 101 -20.66 7.25 12.76
C ALA A 101 -19.92 7.41 14.11
N GLY A 102 -19.91 6.34 14.89
CA GLY A 102 -19.09 6.18 16.09
C GLY A 102 -17.73 5.56 15.79
N SER A 103 -17.65 4.70 14.76
CA SER A 103 -16.41 4.10 14.30
C SER A 103 -16.42 3.80 12.80
N ILE A 104 -15.22 3.70 12.25
CA ILE A 104 -14.94 3.29 10.87
C ILE A 104 -14.16 1.97 10.90
N SER A 105 -14.48 1.06 9.98
CA SER A 105 -13.75 -0.18 9.74
C SER A 105 -13.32 -0.25 8.29
N ILE A 106 -12.05 -0.60 8.06
CA ILE A 106 -11.47 -0.78 6.73
C ILE A 106 -11.16 -2.27 6.55
N GLY A 107 -11.83 -2.90 5.60
CA GLY A 107 -11.62 -4.29 5.21
C GLY A 107 -10.77 -4.39 3.94
N LEU A 108 -9.80 -5.30 3.95
CA LEU A 108 -9.08 -5.71 2.73
C LEU A 108 -9.69 -7.04 2.29
N VAL A 109 -10.51 -7.01 1.24
CA VAL A 109 -11.32 -8.16 0.85
C VAL A 109 -10.69 -8.83 -0.34
N ASN A 110 -10.23 -10.07 -0.15
CA ASN A 110 -9.84 -10.93 -1.26
C ASN A 110 -11.11 -11.47 -1.93
N ALA A 111 -11.41 -10.98 -3.13
CA ALA A 111 -12.54 -11.42 -3.95
C ALA A 111 -12.11 -12.19 -5.20
N SER A 112 -10.82 -12.50 -5.29
CA SER A 112 -10.26 -13.22 -6.42
C SER A 112 -10.81 -14.64 -6.53
N THR A 113 -10.96 -15.08 -7.78
CA THR A 113 -11.38 -16.44 -8.13
C THR A 113 -10.27 -17.10 -8.94
N PHE A 114 -10.06 -18.41 -8.75
CA PHE A 114 -9.09 -19.15 -9.56
C PHE A 114 -9.40 -19.04 -11.06
N ASP A 115 -8.33 -18.97 -11.86
CA ASP A 115 -8.46 -19.08 -13.31
C ASP A 115 -9.11 -20.44 -13.68
N SER A 116 -9.84 -20.43 -14.79
CA SER A 116 -10.61 -21.58 -15.29
C SER A 116 -9.73 -22.84 -15.41
N GLY A 117 -9.71 -23.70 -14.38
CA GLY A 117 -8.88 -24.91 -14.34
C GLY A 117 -8.19 -25.20 -12.99
N GLY A 118 -8.25 -24.29 -12.02
CA GLY A 118 -7.72 -24.52 -10.67
C GLY A 118 -8.53 -25.54 -9.87
N GLN A 119 -8.12 -26.81 -9.89
CA GLN A 119 -8.64 -27.84 -8.99
C GLN A 119 -7.97 -27.70 -7.61
N GLY A 120 -8.62 -26.98 -6.69
CA GLY A 120 -8.13 -26.79 -5.32
C GLY A 120 -9.27 -26.42 -4.39
N GLY A 121 -9.82 -27.40 -3.67
CA GLY A 121 -11.01 -27.23 -2.83
C GLY A 121 -10.76 -26.45 -1.53
N LEU A 122 -10.51 -25.15 -1.64
CA LEU A 122 -10.72 -24.15 -0.61
C LEU A 122 -11.30 -22.92 -1.31
N ASP A 123 -12.51 -22.50 -0.94
CA ASP A 123 -13.37 -21.51 -1.63
C ASP A 123 -12.87 -20.05 -1.66
N ASN A 124 -11.55 -19.83 -1.57
CA ASN A 124 -10.92 -18.52 -1.65
C ASN A 124 -9.93 -18.59 -2.81
N GLY A 125 -10.05 -17.75 -3.84
CA GLY A 125 -9.23 -17.80 -5.04
C GLY A 125 -7.73 -17.52 -4.81
N PRO A 126 -6.99 -16.99 -5.79
CA PRO A 126 -5.56 -16.75 -5.63
C PRO A 126 -5.26 -15.83 -4.43
N VAL A 127 -4.02 -15.90 -3.95
CA VAL A 127 -3.58 -15.05 -2.84
C VAL A 127 -3.57 -13.59 -3.32
N ALA A 128 -4.24 -12.72 -2.57
CA ALA A 128 -4.20 -11.28 -2.77
C ALA A 128 -3.23 -10.63 -1.76
N PHE A 129 -2.42 -9.70 -2.25
CA PHE A 129 -1.55 -8.84 -1.46
C PHE A 129 -2.04 -7.40 -1.55
N PHE A 130 -1.97 -6.68 -0.44
CA PHE A 130 -2.31 -5.27 -0.37
C PHE A 130 -1.12 -4.51 0.19
N ASP A 131 -0.81 -3.36 -0.38
CA ASP A 131 0.32 -2.53 0.04
C ASP A 131 0.01 -1.04 -0.11
N ASP A 132 0.82 -0.20 0.53
CA ASP A 132 0.74 1.26 0.52
C ASP A 132 -0.70 1.81 0.76
N ILE A 133 -1.43 1.24 1.72
CA ILE A 133 -2.78 1.70 2.09
C ILE A 133 -2.70 3.10 2.69
N ARG A 134 -3.49 4.02 2.15
CA ARG A 134 -3.56 5.42 2.57
C ARG A 134 -5.00 5.82 2.82
N LEU A 135 -5.20 6.62 3.85
CA LEU A 135 -6.46 7.28 4.16
C LEU A 135 -6.17 8.71 4.63
N TYR A 136 -6.69 9.70 3.92
CA TYR A 136 -6.45 11.11 4.21
C TYR A 136 -7.67 11.96 3.87
N PRO A 137 -7.84 13.15 4.48
CA PRO A 137 -8.96 14.05 4.17
C PRO A 137 -8.94 14.44 2.69
N PHE A 138 -10.11 14.63 2.08
CA PHE A 138 -10.24 14.99 0.66
C PHE A 138 -9.50 16.28 0.31
N ASN A 139 -9.56 17.29 1.20
CA ASN A 139 -8.82 18.55 1.06
C ASN A 139 -7.38 18.49 1.57
N GLY A 140 -6.88 17.29 1.87
CA GLY A 140 -5.53 17.03 2.35
C GLY A 140 -4.59 16.57 1.23
N ASN A 141 -3.29 16.77 1.45
CA ASN A 141 -2.24 16.21 0.61
C ASN A 141 -1.44 15.23 1.47
N LEU A 142 -1.12 14.05 0.91
CA LEU A 142 -0.32 13.04 1.58
C LEU A 142 0.91 12.72 0.74
N LYS A 143 2.08 12.90 1.36
CA LYS A 143 3.38 12.50 0.85
C LYS A 143 4.09 11.65 1.90
N SER A 144 4.65 10.54 1.47
CA SER A 144 5.31 9.58 2.36
C SER A 144 6.80 9.50 2.06
N PHE A 145 7.61 9.36 3.10
CA PHE A 145 9.06 9.23 3.01
C PHE A 145 9.47 7.91 3.64
N VAL A 146 10.18 7.09 2.89
CA VAL A 146 10.69 5.78 3.32
C VAL A 146 12.17 5.91 3.57
N TYR A 147 12.59 5.57 4.79
CA TYR A 147 13.98 5.61 5.21
C TYR A 147 14.54 4.21 5.39
N ASP A 148 15.80 4.02 5.03
CA ASP A 148 16.56 2.81 5.35
C ASP A 148 16.68 2.69 6.89
N PRO A 149 16.32 1.53 7.49
CA PRO A 149 16.27 1.40 8.94
C PRO A 149 17.66 1.42 9.60
N ILE A 150 18.72 1.10 8.87
CA ILE A 150 20.09 0.99 9.37
C ILE A 150 20.77 2.35 9.35
N ASN A 151 20.75 3.03 8.20
CA ASN A 151 21.50 4.28 7.99
C ASN A 151 20.62 5.54 7.95
N GLN A 152 19.29 5.39 8.03
CA GLN A 152 18.31 6.48 8.04
C GLN A 152 18.36 7.39 6.80
N ARG A 153 18.85 6.88 5.66
CA ARG A 153 18.81 7.60 4.38
C ARG A 153 17.44 7.47 3.74
N LEU A 154 17.01 8.53 3.04
CA LEU A 154 15.77 8.53 2.27
C LEU A 154 15.93 7.61 1.05
N ILE A 155 15.23 6.49 1.02
CA ILE A 155 15.34 5.50 -0.08
C ILE A 155 14.16 5.57 -1.05
N ALA A 156 13.01 6.06 -0.59
CA ALA A 156 11.89 6.34 -1.48
C ALA A 156 11.03 7.50 -0.97
N GLU A 157 10.50 8.28 -1.90
CA GLU A 157 9.42 9.24 -1.69
C GLU A 157 8.21 8.76 -2.47
N LEU A 158 7.05 8.65 -1.81
CA LEU A 158 5.80 8.33 -2.49
C LEU A 158 4.96 9.62 -2.59
N ASP A 159 4.62 10.01 -3.82
CA ASP A 159 3.90 11.26 -4.09
C ASP A 159 2.39 11.16 -3.81
N GLU A 160 1.65 12.23 -4.14
CA GLU A 160 0.20 12.36 -3.92
C GLU A 160 -0.62 11.25 -4.57
N ASN A 161 -0.12 10.70 -5.68
CA ASN A 161 -0.78 9.65 -6.45
C ASN A 161 -0.22 8.26 -6.11
N ASN A 162 0.64 8.17 -5.09
CA ASN A 162 1.30 6.94 -4.65
C ASN A 162 2.30 6.37 -5.66
N TYR A 163 2.86 7.21 -6.54
CA TYR A 163 4.01 6.85 -7.36
C TYR A 163 5.32 7.05 -6.58
N ALA A 164 6.20 6.07 -6.67
CA ALA A 164 7.48 6.09 -5.98
C ALA A 164 8.58 6.80 -6.77
N THR A 165 9.32 7.68 -6.09
CA THR A 165 10.66 8.13 -6.50
C THR A 165 11.68 7.42 -5.63
N PHE A 166 12.59 6.67 -6.23
CA PHE A 166 13.62 5.89 -5.54
C PHE A 166 14.98 6.58 -5.60
N TYR A 167 15.70 6.51 -4.49
CA TYR A 167 17.05 7.06 -4.34
C TYR A 167 18.02 5.92 -4.04
N ASP A 168 18.92 5.64 -4.98
CA ASP A 168 20.00 4.66 -4.80
C ASP A 168 21.29 5.39 -4.37
N TYR A 169 21.98 4.86 -3.37
CA TYR A 169 23.24 5.39 -2.85
C TYR A 169 24.38 4.39 -3.03
N ASP A 170 25.62 4.89 -3.11
CA ASP A 170 26.82 4.07 -2.97
C ASP A 170 27.13 3.75 -1.49
N ASP A 171 28.17 2.93 -1.29
CA ASP A 171 28.63 2.48 0.03
C ASP A 171 29.14 3.66 0.89
N GLU A 172 29.69 4.71 0.25
CA GLU A 172 30.14 5.94 0.89
C GLU A 172 28.99 6.91 1.21
N GLY A 173 27.82 6.74 0.59
CA GLY A 173 26.64 7.60 0.73
C GLY A 173 26.43 8.71 -0.27
N GLY A 174 27.17 8.71 -1.36
CA GLY A 174 26.83 9.48 -2.55
C GLY A 174 25.54 8.98 -3.18
N LEU A 175 24.68 9.90 -3.61
CA LEU A 175 23.50 9.58 -4.42
C LEU A 175 23.97 9.20 -5.84
N VAL A 176 23.72 7.96 -6.24
CA VAL A 176 24.16 7.44 -7.55
C VAL A 176 23.05 7.40 -8.58
N ARG A 177 21.81 7.20 -8.15
CA ARG A 177 20.67 7.09 -9.08
C ARG A 177 19.38 7.61 -8.48
N VAL A 178 18.58 8.28 -9.30
CA VAL A 178 17.19 8.62 -9.01
C VAL A 178 16.31 7.95 -10.05
N LYS A 179 15.33 7.17 -9.60
CA LYS A 179 14.34 6.50 -10.46
C LYS A 179 12.94 6.98 -10.08
N LYS A 180 12.02 7.04 -11.03
CA LYS A 180 10.62 7.36 -10.79
C LYS A 180 9.71 6.32 -11.43
N GLU A 181 8.76 5.84 -10.66
CA GLU A 181 7.65 5.03 -11.09
C GLU A 181 6.63 5.88 -11.84
N THR A 182 6.10 5.33 -12.91
CA THR A 182 5.07 5.91 -13.79
C THR A 182 4.12 4.79 -14.22
N GLU A 183 3.07 5.15 -14.95
CA GLU A 183 2.14 4.19 -15.55
C GLU A 183 2.85 3.15 -16.44
N ASP A 184 3.88 3.57 -17.17
CA ASP A 184 4.65 2.69 -18.06
C ASP A 184 5.82 1.96 -17.36
N GLY A 185 5.90 2.05 -16.03
CA GLY A 185 6.95 1.43 -15.21
C GLY A 185 7.99 2.42 -14.66
N VAL A 186 9.17 1.91 -14.30
CA VAL A 186 10.19 2.68 -13.57
C VAL A 186 11.25 3.25 -14.52
N TYR A 187 11.32 4.58 -14.58
CA TYR A 187 12.29 5.32 -15.39
C TYR A 187 13.44 5.87 -14.53
N THR A 188 14.66 5.86 -15.07
CA THR A 188 15.80 6.54 -14.43
C THR A 188 15.79 8.01 -14.84
N ILE A 189 15.67 8.90 -13.85
CA ILE A 189 15.72 10.36 -14.07
C ILE A 189 17.18 10.82 -14.12
N GLN A 190 18.00 10.28 -13.22
CA GLN A 190 19.39 10.68 -13.08
C GLN A 190 20.24 9.46 -12.72
N GLU A 191 21.40 9.33 -13.36
CA GLU A 191 22.43 8.36 -13.01
C GLU A 191 23.81 9.03 -13.07
N THR A 192 24.57 8.89 -11.99
CA THR A 192 25.97 9.35 -11.93
C THR A 192 26.88 8.12 -11.97
N ARG A 193 27.81 8.08 -12.92
CA ARG A 193 28.86 7.05 -12.99
C ARG A 193 30.23 7.71 -12.84
N SER A 194 30.88 7.54 -11.71
CA SER A 194 32.29 7.89 -11.53
C SER A 194 33.16 6.67 -11.82
N GLY A 195 33.80 6.64 -12.98
CA GLY A 195 34.84 5.66 -13.31
C GLY A 195 36.23 6.25 -13.05
N ASN A 196 37.02 5.64 -12.17
CA ASN A 196 38.46 5.92 -12.12
C ASN A 196 39.12 5.27 -13.34
N SER A 197 39.33 6.03 -14.43
CA SER A 197 40.13 5.57 -15.55
C SER A 197 41.60 5.49 -15.10
N LYS A 198 42.10 4.28 -14.82
CA LYS A 198 43.54 4.02 -14.74
C LYS A 198 44.12 4.03 -16.16
N LEU A 199 44.30 5.22 -16.73
CA LEU A 199 45.13 5.44 -17.90
C LEU A 199 46.19 6.46 -17.51
N ASN A 200 47.36 5.93 -17.17
CA ASN A 200 48.71 6.54 -17.16
C ASN A 200 49.54 5.86 -16.06
N ALA A 201 49.80 4.56 -16.23
CA ALA A 201 51.08 4.02 -15.80
C ALA A 201 51.98 4.19 -17.03
N ASP A 202 52.71 5.30 -17.06
CA ASP A 202 53.67 5.62 -18.10
C ASP A 202 54.61 4.43 -18.30
N ASN A 203 54.65 3.93 -19.53
CA ASN A 203 55.80 3.24 -20.06
C ASN A 203 56.94 4.26 -20.07
N ASN A 204 57.89 4.14 -19.16
CA ASN A 204 59.23 4.68 -19.36
C ASN A 204 60.23 3.55 -19.19
N ASP A 205 61.08 3.47 -20.21
CA ASP A 205 62.13 2.49 -20.52
C ASP A 205 63.06 2.09 -19.35
#